data_AF-A0A9E3AP66-F1
#
_entry.id   AF-A0A9E3AP66-F1
#
_cell.length_a   1.000
_cell.length_b   1.000
_cell.length_c   1.000
_cell.angle_alpha   90.00
_cell.angle_beta   90.00
_cell.angle_gamma   90.00
#
_symmetry.space_group_name_H-M   'P 1'
#
loop_
_entity.id
_entity.type
_entity.pdbx_description
1 polymer ?
#
loop_
_entity_poly.entity_id
_entity_poly.type
_entity_poly.pdbx_seq_one_letter_code
_entity_poly.pdbx_strand_id
1 'polypeptide(L)'
;MRDFSFDMPDVLAAGSATYKVTNAGPQPHELNVLKLAPGKTAQDVLAWENAPSGPPPFAAVGGVNGLSPTGIEYMTLDLQSGSYVAICHIPDPASGLPHDHLGMLKAFSVRT
;
A
#
# COMPACT_ATOMS: atom_id res chain seq x y z
N MET A 1 -3.05 -8.47 5.75
CA MET A 1 -2.48 -7.38 6.55
C MET A 1 -2.29 -7.87 7.97
N ARG A 2 -1.17 -7.49 8.60
CA ARG A 2 -0.90 -7.64 10.03
C ARG A 2 -0.47 -6.27 10.54
N ASP A 3 -0.39 -6.12 11.86
CA ASP A 3 0.12 -4.88 12.41
C ASP A 3 1.50 -4.56 11.84
N PHE A 4 1.59 -3.35 11.30
CA PHE A 4 2.79 -2.75 10.73
C PHE A 4 3.38 -3.51 9.52
N SER A 5 2.62 -4.39 8.85
CA SER A 5 3.13 -5.15 7.71
C SER A 5 2.08 -5.65 6.72
N PHE A 6 2.50 -5.71 5.45
CA PHE A 6 1.77 -6.40 4.39
C PHE A 6 2.37 -7.78 4.13
N ASP A 7 1.57 -8.82 4.40
CA ASP A 7 1.85 -10.20 4.00
C ASP A 7 1.24 -10.43 2.61
N MET A 8 2.04 -10.20 1.56
CA MET A 8 1.66 -10.33 0.15
C MET A 8 2.88 -10.65 -0.73
N PRO A 9 2.70 -11.14 -1.96
CA PRO A 9 3.81 -11.42 -2.87
C PRO A 9 4.62 -10.17 -3.26
N ASP A 10 5.91 -10.37 -3.55
CA ASP A 10 6.79 -9.31 -4.09
C ASP A 10 6.55 -9.04 -5.58
N VAL A 11 5.89 -9.97 -6.27
CA VAL A 11 5.56 -9.89 -7.70
C VAL A 11 4.11 -10.29 -7.92
N LEU A 12 3.36 -9.44 -8.63
CA LEU A 12 2.01 -9.71 -9.13
C LEU A 12 2.00 -9.76 -10.66
N ALA A 13 1.01 -10.46 -11.22
CA ALA A 13 0.79 -10.49 -12.67
C ALA A 13 0.14 -9.18 -13.15
N ALA A 14 0.49 -8.74 -14.35
CA ALA A 14 -0.17 -7.63 -15.02
C ALA A 14 -1.60 -7.99 -15.48
N GLY A 15 -2.47 -6.99 -15.55
CA GLY A 15 -3.85 -7.08 -15.99
C GLY A 15 -4.87 -6.94 -14.86
N SER A 16 -6.14 -7.16 -15.23
CA SER A 16 -7.28 -7.10 -14.31
C SER A 16 -7.36 -8.35 -13.43
N ALA A 17 -7.38 -8.15 -12.12
CA ALA A 17 -7.56 -9.21 -11.15
C ALA A 17 -8.31 -8.71 -9.91
N THR A 18 -9.06 -9.61 -9.28
CA THR A 18 -9.70 -9.38 -7.98
C THR A 18 -8.85 -9.97 -6.87
N TYR A 19 -8.52 -9.13 -5.89
CA TYR A 19 -7.73 -9.47 -4.72
C TYR A 19 -8.62 -9.52 -3.49
N LYS A 20 -8.53 -10.61 -2.73
CA LYS A 20 -9.10 -10.69 -1.39
C LYS A 20 -8.11 -10.03 -0.43
N VAL A 21 -8.55 -8.96 0.23
CA VAL A 21 -7.80 -8.31 1.30
C VAL A 21 -8.37 -8.78 2.63
N THR A 22 -7.50 -9.16 3.55
CA THR A 22 -7.90 -9.60 4.90
C THR A 22 -7.07 -8.87 5.93
N ASN A 23 -7.75 -8.34 6.95
CA ASN A 23 -7.11 -7.85 8.14
C ASN A 23 -6.98 -8.98 9.17
N ALA A 24 -5.76 -9.46 9.37
CA ALA A 24 -5.42 -10.47 10.37
C ALA A 24 -4.68 -9.87 11.59
N GLY A 25 -4.54 -8.55 11.65
CA GLY A 25 -4.00 -7.82 12.80
C GLY A 25 -5.11 -7.36 13.76
N PRO A 26 -4.76 -7.03 15.02
CA PRO A 26 -5.69 -6.46 15.98
C PRO A 26 -5.97 -4.96 15.76
N GLN A 27 -5.19 -4.24 14.95
CA GLN A 27 -5.48 -2.85 14.59
C GLN A 27 -6.29 -2.74 13.29
N PRO A 28 -7.05 -1.65 13.08
CA PRO A 28 -7.60 -1.33 11.76
C PRO A 28 -6.46 -1.04 10.78
N HIS A 29 -6.61 -1.50 9.54
CA HIS A 29 -5.59 -1.35 8.49
C HIS A 29 -6.24 -0.94 7.19
N GLU A 30 -5.55 -0.14 6.40
CA GLU A 30 -5.88 0.10 4.99
C GLU A 30 -4.79 -0.50 4.09
N LEU A 31 -5.10 -0.59 2.80
CA LEU A 31 -4.14 -0.95 1.77
C LEU A 31 -4.37 -0.01 0.60
N ASN A 32 -3.54 1.01 0.49
CA ASN A 32 -3.49 1.88 -0.68
C ASN A 32 -2.39 1.42 -1.62
N VAL A 33 -2.70 1.28 -2.91
CA VAL A 33 -1.77 0.84 -3.95
C VAL A 33 -1.36 2.03 -4.80
N LEU A 34 -0.05 2.27 -4.84
CA LEU A 34 0.56 3.39 -5.56
C LEU A 34 1.46 2.83 -6.68
N LYS A 35 1.21 3.24 -7.93
CA LYS A 35 2.13 2.98 -9.04
C LYS A 35 3.23 4.03 -9.02
N LEU A 36 4.48 3.61 -8.88
CA LEU A 36 5.63 4.51 -8.89
C LEU A 36 5.91 5.06 -10.29
N ALA A 37 6.29 6.32 -10.37
CA ALA A 37 6.85 6.88 -11.59
C ALA A 37 8.20 6.20 -11.93
N PRO A 38 8.62 6.21 -13.21
CA PRO A 38 9.86 5.55 -13.63
C PRO A 38 11.07 5.94 -12.78
N GLY A 39 11.78 4.94 -12.25
CA GLY A 39 12.98 5.13 -11.43
C GLY A 39 12.72 5.59 -9.99
N LYS A 40 11.46 5.76 -9.56
CA LYS A 40 11.10 6.12 -8.19
C LYS A 40 11.03 4.91 -7.27
N THR A 41 11.18 5.18 -5.98
CA THR A 41 11.22 4.20 -4.88
C THR A 41 10.14 4.50 -3.85
N ALA A 42 9.94 3.57 -2.92
CA ALA A 42 9.05 3.81 -1.78
C ALA A 42 9.57 4.94 -0.87
N GLN A 43 10.87 5.10 -0.75
CA GLN A 43 11.48 6.19 0.01
C GLN A 43 11.18 7.55 -0.64
N ASP A 44 11.10 7.63 -1.97
CA ASP A 44 10.65 8.85 -2.66
C ASP A 44 9.20 9.20 -2.33
N VAL A 45 8.32 8.18 -2.16
CA VAL A 45 6.93 8.38 -1.72
C VAL A 45 6.92 9.01 -0.32
N LEU A 46 7.59 8.37 0.64
CA LEU A 46 7.64 8.87 2.03
C LEU A 46 8.26 10.26 2.12
N ALA A 47 9.33 10.52 1.36
CA ALA A 47 9.97 11.83 1.35
C ALA A 47 9.03 12.91 0.80
N TRP A 48 8.28 12.59 -0.27
CA TRP A 48 7.30 13.52 -0.83
C TRP A 48 6.11 13.73 0.10
N GLU A 49 5.58 12.69 0.77
CA GLU A 49 4.47 12.85 1.72
C GLU A 49 4.84 13.70 2.93
N ASN A 50 6.08 13.57 3.43
CA ASN A 50 6.58 14.38 4.54
C ASN A 50 6.82 15.85 4.16
N ALA A 51 7.24 16.13 2.92
CA ALA A 51 7.49 17.48 2.44
C ALA A 51 7.06 17.64 0.97
N PRO A 52 5.74 17.74 0.70
CA PRO A 52 5.23 17.74 -0.67
C PRO A 52 5.76 18.92 -1.48
N SER A 53 6.41 18.61 -2.60
CA SER A 53 6.91 19.59 -3.55
C SER A 53 6.90 19.02 -4.96
N GLY A 54 6.33 19.77 -5.91
CA GLY A 54 6.10 19.29 -7.26
C GLY A 54 5.06 18.14 -7.33
N PRO A 55 4.94 17.48 -8.50
CA PRO A 55 4.02 16.37 -8.66
C PRO A 55 4.45 15.15 -7.80
N PRO A 56 3.50 14.32 -7.34
CA PRO A 56 3.82 13.11 -6.58
C PRO A 56 4.68 12.15 -7.43
N PRO A 57 5.61 11.41 -6.82
CA PRO A 57 6.43 10.41 -7.52
C PRO A 57 5.66 9.11 -7.82
N PHE A 58 4.33 9.16 -7.79
CA PHE A 58 3.42 8.03 -7.94
C PHE A 58 2.04 8.45 -8.45
N ALA A 59 1.26 7.46 -8.87
CA ALA A 59 -0.19 7.58 -9.07
C ALA A 59 -0.91 6.56 -8.18
N ALA A 60 -1.95 6.98 -7.45
CA ALA A 60 -2.80 6.05 -6.72
C ALA A 60 -3.65 5.24 -7.72
N VAL A 61 -3.65 3.91 -7.60
CA VAL A 61 -4.36 3.01 -8.52
C VAL A 61 -5.52 2.27 -7.87
N GLY A 62 -5.77 2.49 -6.58
CA GLY A 62 -6.87 1.90 -5.82
C GLY A 62 -6.38 1.30 -4.51
N GLY A 63 -7.26 0.54 -3.86
CA GLY A 63 -6.99 0.00 -2.54
C GLY A 63 -8.26 -0.36 -1.78
N VAL A 64 -8.08 -0.69 -0.51
CA VAL A 64 -9.16 -0.76 0.48
C VAL A 64 -8.86 0.24 1.58
N ASN A 65 -9.87 1.03 1.97
CA ASN A 65 -9.77 1.95 3.11
C ASN A 65 -9.81 1.16 4.43
N GLY A 66 -9.92 1.87 5.56
CA GLY A 66 -9.89 1.29 6.90
C GLY A 66 -10.76 0.05 7.08
N LEU A 67 -10.09 -1.09 7.18
CA LEU A 67 -10.66 -2.41 7.39
C LEU A 67 -10.46 -2.82 8.84
N SER A 68 -11.54 -3.02 9.58
CA SER A 68 -11.50 -3.44 10.98
C SER A 68 -10.86 -4.82 11.16
N PRO A 69 -10.41 -5.18 12.37
CA PRO A 69 -9.88 -6.51 12.67
C PRO A 69 -10.84 -7.61 12.21
N THR A 70 -10.27 -8.70 11.67
CA THR A 70 -11.00 -9.82 11.02
C THR A 70 -11.77 -9.48 9.75
N GLY A 71 -11.77 -8.20 9.33
CA GLY A 71 -12.45 -7.73 8.14
C GLY A 71 -11.89 -8.36 6.86
N ILE A 72 -12.79 -8.54 5.89
CA ILE A 72 -12.50 -9.05 4.56
C ILE A 72 -13.13 -8.08 3.56
N GLU A 73 -12.33 -7.64 2.60
CA GLU A 73 -12.79 -6.84 1.46
C GLU A 73 -12.24 -7.43 0.17
N TYR A 74 -12.90 -7.12 -0.95
CA TYR A 74 -12.43 -7.49 -2.28
C TYR A 74 -12.20 -6.23 -3.08
N MET A 75 -11.02 -6.12 -3.69
CA MET A 75 -10.69 -5.03 -4.61
C MET A 75 -10.35 -5.60 -5.98
N THR A 76 -10.85 -4.96 -7.02
CA THR A 76 -10.46 -5.28 -8.40
C THR A 76 -9.55 -4.19 -8.91
N LEU A 77 -8.34 -4.55 -9.34
CA LEU A 77 -7.35 -3.62 -9.89
C LEU A 77 -6.93 -4.10 -11.28
N ASP A 78 -6.76 -3.16 -12.21
CA ASP A 78 -6.10 -3.39 -13.50
C ASP A 78 -4.66 -2.88 -13.41
N LEU A 79 -3.72 -3.78 -13.17
CA LEU A 79 -2.33 -3.43 -12.90
C LEU A 79 -1.49 -3.51 -14.17
N GLN A 80 -0.89 -2.40 -14.56
CA GLN A 80 0.11 -2.37 -15.62
C GLN A 80 1.48 -2.82 -15.09
N SER A 81 2.35 -3.32 -15.96
CA SER A 81 3.74 -3.60 -15.59
C SER A 81 4.43 -2.35 -15.00
N GLY A 82 5.21 -2.54 -13.93
CA GLY A 82 5.89 -1.45 -13.25
C GLY A 82 6.23 -1.74 -11.79
N SER A 83 6.71 -0.71 -11.11
CA SER A 83 7.02 -0.74 -9.67
C SER A 83 5.90 -0.09 -8.88
N TYR A 84 5.57 -0.67 -7.73
CA TYR A 84 4.44 -0.27 -6.91
C TYR A 84 4.79 -0.26 -5.43
N VAL A 85 3.95 0.42 -4.65
CA VAL A 85 3.98 0.41 -3.19
C VAL A 85 2.59 0.14 -2.66
N ALA A 86 2.48 -0.77 -1.68
CA ALA A 86 1.35 -0.85 -0.78
C ALA A 86 1.69 -0.06 0.50
N ILE A 87 0.78 0.80 0.96
CA ILE A 87 0.99 1.71 2.09
C ILE A 87 -0.26 1.79 2.97
N CYS A 88 -0.05 1.96 4.28
CA CYS A 88 -1.11 2.21 5.27
C CYS A 88 -0.74 3.43 6.11
N HIS A 89 -1.61 4.45 6.10
CA HIS A 89 -1.39 5.69 6.85
C HIS A 89 -2.21 5.76 8.15
N ILE A 90 -2.97 4.71 8.48
CA ILE A 90 -3.76 4.69 9.72
C ILE A 90 -2.84 4.92 10.92
N PRO A 91 -3.16 5.86 11.83
CA PRO A 91 -2.36 6.09 13.02
C PRO A 91 -2.43 4.90 13.99
N ASP A 92 -1.27 4.50 14.50
CA ASP A 92 -1.17 3.58 15.62
C ASP A 92 -1.77 4.22 16.89
N PRO A 93 -2.75 3.57 17.57
CA PRO A 93 -3.37 4.13 18.75
C PRO A 93 -2.41 4.38 19.92
N ALA A 94 -1.28 3.66 20.00
CA ALA A 94 -0.34 3.77 21.11
C ALA A 94 0.64 4.94 20.95
N SER A 95 1.20 5.12 19.75
CA SER A 95 2.23 6.14 19.46
C SER A 95 1.70 7.37 18.72
N GLY A 96 0.54 7.27 18.06
CA GLY A 96 0.02 8.29 17.15
C GLY A 96 0.77 8.38 15.80
N LEU A 97 1.82 7.58 15.60
CA LEU A 97 2.54 7.52 14.33
C LEU A 97 1.72 6.77 13.28
N PRO A 98 1.73 7.19 12.00
CA PRO A 98 1.09 6.42 10.94
C PRO A 98 1.81 5.07 10.76
N HIS A 99 1.08 4.04 10.36
CA HIS A 99 1.60 2.66 10.30
C HIS A 99 2.77 2.50 9.33
N ASP A 100 2.83 3.25 8.24
CA ASP A 100 3.96 3.28 7.30
C ASP A 100 5.27 3.75 7.97
N HIS A 101 5.20 4.71 8.90
CA HIS A 101 6.33 5.14 9.73
C HIS A 101 6.75 4.07 10.76
N LEU A 102 5.89 3.08 11.00
CA LEU A 102 6.17 1.90 11.83
C LEU A 102 6.54 0.66 11.00
N GLY A 103 6.64 0.79 9.67
CA GLY A 103 7.07 -0.27 8.76
C GLY A 103 5.98 -0.81 7.83
N MET A 104 4.75 -0.30 7.89
CA MET A 104 3.64 -0.75 7.03
C MET A 104 3.66 -0.16 5.63
N LEU A 105 4.77 -0.42 4.96
CA LEU A 105 5.01 -0.05 3.58
C LEU A 105 5.70 -1.24 2.90
N LYS A 106 5.24 -1.61 1.71
CA LYS A 106 5.84 -2.70 0.94
C LYS A 106 5.93 -2.36 -0.53
N ALA A 107 7.16 -2.35 -1.05
CA ALA A 107 7.40 -2.28 -2.49
C ALA A 107 7.13 -3.65 -3.13
N PHE A 108 6.56 -3.65 -4.33
CA PHE A 108 6.36 -4.85 -5.15
C PHE A 108 6.43 -4.51 -6.65
N SER A 109 6.61 -5.53 -7.49
CA SER A 109 6.63 -5.39 -8.95
C SER A 109 5.38 -5.99 -9.59
N VAL A 110 4.96 -5.42 -10.71
CA VAL A 110 3.96 -6.01 -11.61
C VAL A 110 4.66 -6.37 -12.92
N ARG A 111 4.50 -7.62 -13.38
CA ARG A 111 5.15 -8.14 -14.59
C ARG A 111 4.18 -9.01 -15.38
N THR A 112 4.43 -9.14 -16.68
CA THR A 112 3.71 -10.05 -17.60
C THR A 112 4.13 -11.49 -17.38
#